data_AF-A0A8T4X286-F1
#
_entry.id   AF-A0A8T4X286-F1
#
_cell.length_a   1.000
_cell.length_b   1.000
_cell.length_c   1.000
_cell.angle_alpha   90.00
_cell.angle_beta   90.00
_cell.angle_gamma   90.00
#
_symmetry.space_group_name_H-M   'P 1'
#
loop_
_entity.id
_entity.type
_entity.pdbx_description
1 polymer ?
#
loop_
_entity_poly.entity_id
_entity_poly.type
_entity_poly.pdbx_seq_one_letter_code
_entity_poly.pdbx_strand_id
1 'polypeptide(L)'
;MEFEEAQKIANGQTKVYGQVTNILLAVVTVLIPLFFNQDKETNQTFNFIKENALFFSTIIFLFGALLLRYFVDLQKQITINGRKVVTLRTMLGLDYGHIHLTLPNWRVEGATNPFAIKYFNGWLMFQSMPFWVLTIGVNAIWWLTTNDRPAYPISINNLEIFSIPWLTGNIAITIAYLYIFRRNLNDTHETSFLNIGRFLAKLIRFKLIENFEYTIYRAKLEVVEMSRLNVNFENLKSILIDIEDKSFYTNKGVSIKAIIRGSISQVKVLRKAFRLLESGGSTITMQLARTLFIPSNQNKYLRKLFEIWIALWLQRKFTKQEILNLYIVSVRYDYGVMGLSKAIKHFYGNLKRKTLTPEESFVLVERLSNVTGTYRQERVDYLIAKTTVKLDNTKINNIYQTLKGQGKIKK
;
A
#
# COMPACT_ATOMS: atom_id res chain seq x y z
N MET A 1 15.04 -32.19 -1.92
CA MET A 1 15.23 -31.46 -3.19
C MET A 1 14.97 -29.95 -3.07
N GLU A 2 13.73 -29.44 -3.08
CA GLU A 2 13.51 -27.96 -3.04
C GLU A 2 13.99 -27.28 -1.74
N PHE A 3 13.86 -27.96 -0.59
CA PHE A 3 14.39 -27.46 0.69
C PHE A 3 15.93 -27.40 0.70
N GLU A 4 16.60 -28.40 0.13
CA GLU A 4 18.06 -28.43 0.01
C GLU A 4 18.56 -27.37 -0.97
N GLU A 5 17.81 -27.11 -2.05
CA GLU A 5 18.11 -26.03 -2.98
C GLU A 5 17.95 -24.65 -2.31
N ALA A 6 16.89 -24.45 -1.52
CA ALA A 6 16.71 -23.24 -0.72
C ALA A 6 17.83 -23.06 0.32
N GLN A 7 18.28 -24.15 0.96
CA GLN A 7 19.37 -24.12 1.93
C GLN A 7 20.74 -23.88 1.27
N LYS A 8 20.97 -24.43 0.08
CA LYS A 8 22.18 -24.18 -0.72
C LYS A 8 22.25 -22.72 -1.18
N ILE A 9 21.13 -22.15 -1.60
CA ILE A 9 21.01 -20.72 -1.91
C ILE A 9 21.26 -19.87 -0.66
N ALA A 10 20.65 -20.21 0.48
CA ALA A 10 20.87 -19.50 1.74
C ALA A 10 22.35 -19.52 2.16
N ASN A 11 23.02 -20.68 2.09
CA ASN A 11 24.44 -20.81 2.43
C ASN A 11 25.35 -20.05 1.45
N GLY A 12 25.04 -20.06 0.15
CA GLY A 12 25.73 -19.24 -0.85
C GLY A 12 25.59 -17.74 -0.55
N GLN A 13 24.41 -17.31 -0.10
CA GLN A 13 24.12 -15.93 0.28
C GLN A 13 24.87 -15.52 1.56
N THR A 14 24.95 -16.37 2.58
CA THR A 14 25.75 -16.08 3.80
C THR A 14 27.21 -15.83 3.45
N LYS A 15 27.74 -16.57 2.46
CA LYS A 15 29.10 -16.39 1.96
C LYS A 15 29.29 -15.05 1.24
N VAL A 16 28.31 -14.65 0.41
CA VAL A 16 28.34 -13.35 -0.28
C VAL A 16 28.19 -12.19 0.71
N TYR A 17 27.28 -12.28 1.67
CA TYR A 17 27.15 -11.26 2.72
C TYR A 17 28.40 -11.18 3.58
N GLY A 18 29.02 -12.30 3.94
CA GLY A 18 30.31 -12.32 4.62
C GLY A 18 31.42 -11.67 3.80
N GLN A 19 31.49 -11.94 2.50
CA GLN A 19 32.45 -11.28 1.59
C GLN A 19 32.19 -9.77 1.51
N VAL A 20 30.93 -9.34 1.45
CA VAL A 20 30.54 -7.93 1.44
C VAL A 20 30.92 -7.25 2.74
N THR A 21 30.65 -7.87 3.90
CA THR A 21 31.06 -7.36 5.21
C THR A 21 32.58 -7.24 5.31
N ASN A 22 33.33 -8.20 4.73
CA ASN A 22 34.80 -8.13 4.69
C ASN A 22 35.29 -7.01 3.77
N ILE A 23 34.67 -6.80 2.61
CA ILE A 23 34.94 -5.65 1.73
C ILE A 23 34.62 -4.34 2.45
N LEU A 24 33.52 -4.31 3.20
CA LEU A 24 33.08 -3.20 4.04
C LEU A 24 34.12 -2.83 5.09
N LEU A 25 34.59 -3.85 5.82
CA LEU A 25 35.63 -3.70 6.82
C LEU A 25 36.88 -3.17 6.13
N ALA A 26 37.30 -3.75 5.00
CA ALA A 26 38.47 -3.29 4.24
C ALA A 26 38.34 -1.82 3.79
N VAL A 27 37.18 -1.41 3.25
CA VAL A 27 36.93 -0.03 2.83
C VAL A 27 36.96 0.92 4.02
N VAL A 28 36.31 0.57 5.14
CA VAL A 28 36.33 1.38 6.37
C VAL A 28 37.75 1.44 6.95
N THR A 29 38.47 0.34 6.97
CA THR A 29 39.86 0.23 7.44
C THR A 29 40.85 1.00 6.56
N VAL A 30 40.57 1.18 5.26
CA VAL A 30 41.39 2.02 4.37
C VAL A 30 41.00 3.49 4.50
N LEU A 31 39.71 3.78 4.63
CA LEU A 31 39.22 5.15 4.74
C LEU A 31 39.59 5.80 6.08
N ILE A 32 39.47 5.10 7.21
CA ILE A 32 39.76 5.63 8.54
C ILE A 32 41.19 6.23 8.64
N PRO A 33 42.27 5.51 8.26
CA PRO A 33 43.62 6.08 8.23
C PRO A 33 43.75 7.31 7.31
N LEU A 34 43.08 7.31 6.15
CA LEU A 34 43.04 8.48 5.25
C LEU A 34 42.30 9.68 5.88
N PHE A 35 41.32 9.44 6.76
CA PHE A 35 40.61 10.49 7.51
C PHE A 35 41.46 11.09 8.63
N PHE A 36 42.28 10.28 9.31
CA PHE A 36 43.00 10.67 10.53
C PHE A 36 44.49 10.98 10.34
N ASN A 37 45.12 10.66 9.20
CA ASN A 37 46.53 11.02 8.98
C ASN A 37 46.70 12.53 8.75
N GLN A 38 47.65 13.11 9.50
CA GLN A 38 48.00 14.54 9.47
C GLN A 38 48.85 14.92 8.23
N ASP A 39 49.45 13.95 7.53
CA ASP A 39 50.30 14.16 6.35
C ASP A 39 49.49 14.07 5.03
N LYS A 40 48.50 14.96 4.86
CA LYS A 40 47.65 14.97 3.65
C LYS A 40 48.38 15.52 2.41
N GLU A 41 49.35 16.40 2.58
CA GLU A 41 50.01 17.09 1.46
C GLU A 41 51.15 16.29 0.79
N THR A 42 51.82 15.39 1.53
CA THR A 42 52.98 14.61 1.04
C THR A 42 52.60 13.29 0.37
N ASN A 43 51.34 12.85 0.49
CA ASN A 43 50.90 11.58 -0.05
C ASN A 43 50.50 11.71 -1.53
N GLN A 44 51.39 11.26 -2.44
CA GLN A 44 51.16 11.28 -3.90
C GLN A 44 49.83 10.60 -4.30
N THR A 45 49.43 9.55 -3.59
CA THR A 45 48.16 8.85 -3.84
C THR A 45 46.95 9.72 -3.49
N PHE A 46 47.04 10.52 -2.41
CA PHE A 46 45.98 11.45 -2.01
C PHE A 46 45.81 12.57 -3.05
N ASN A 47 46.93 13.15 -3.52
CA ASN A 47 46.90 14.21 -4.53
C ASN A 47 46.34 13.72 -5.88
N PHE A 48 46.72 12.51 -6.33
CA PHE A 48 46.16 11.91 -7.55
C PHE A 48 44.64 11.68 -7.47
N ILE A 49 44.15 11.20 -6.31
CA ILE A 49 42.70 11.02 -6.07
C ILE A 49 41.98 12.37 -6.05
N LYS A 50 42.59 13.41 -5.46
CA LYS A 50 42.04 14.76 -5.36
C LYS A 50 41.93 15.45 -6.73
N GLU A 51 42.91 15.25 -7.61
CA GLU A 51 42.87 15.76 -8.99
C GLU A 51 41.78 15.08 -9.83
N ASN A 52 41.65 13.76 -9.73
CA ASN A 52 40.69 12.95 -10.48
C ASN A 52 39.38 12.66 -9.70
N ALA A 53 39.14 13.45 -8.67
CA ALA A 53 38.02 13.36 -7.73
C ALA A 53 36.65 13.11 -8.38
N LEU A 54 36.32 13.90 -9.41
CA LEU A 54 35.04 13.84 -10.10
C LEU A 54 34.86 12.50 -10.82
N PHE A 55 35.90 12.03 -11.51
CA PHE A 55 35.90 10.75 -12.22
C PHE A 55 35.72 9.57 -11.26
N PHE A 56 36.52 9.52 -10.18
CA PHE A 56 36.41 8.47 -9.18
C PHE A 56 35.05 8.50 -8.47
N SER A 57 34.55 9.68 -8.09
CA SER A 57 33.23 9.81 -7.46
C SER A 57 32.10 9.29 -8.36
N THR A 58 32.19 9.51 -9.68
CA THR A 58 31.21 9.01 -10.65
C THR A 58 31.28 7.50 -10.81
N ILE A 59 32.48 6.92 -10.93
CA ILE A 59 32.67 5.47 -11.01
C ILE A 59 32.16 4.79 -9.75
N ILE A 60 32.53 5.32 -8.58
CA ILE A 60 32.11 4.80 -7.28
C ILE A 60 30.59 4.92 -7.14
N PHE A 61 30.00 6.03 -7.58
CA PHE A 61 28.55 6.20 -7.58
C PHE A 61 27.84 5.16 -8.46
N LEU A 62 28.31 4.94 -9.69
CA LEU A 62 27.77 3.96 -10.63
C LEU A 62 27.93 2.53 -10.10
N PHE A 63 29.12 2.20 -9.61
CA PHE A 63 29.41 0.89 -9.03
C PHE A 63 28.57 0.63 -7.78
N GLY A 64 28.44 1.62 -6.89
CA GLY A 64 27.60 1.55 -5.71
C GLY A 64 26.11 1.37 -6.07
N ALA A 65 25.61 2.04 -7.11
CA ALA A 65 24.26 1.82 -7.61
C ALA A 65 24.05 0.38 -8.14
N LEU A 66 25.06 -0.19 -8.81
CA LEU A 66 25.07 -1.56 -9.31
C LEU A 66 25.05 -2.58 -8.16
N LEU A 67 25.92 -2.38 -7.16
CA LEU A 67 25.94 -3.19 -5.93
C LEU A 67 24.61 -3.10 -5.19
N LEU A 68 24.06 -1.90 -5.04
CA LEU A 68 22.78 -1.68 -4.37
C LEU A 68 21.65 -2.45 -5.07
N ARG A 69 21.65 -2.47 -6.40
CA ARG A 69 20.71 -3.29 -7.19
C ARG A 69 20.88 -4.78 -6.93
N TYR A 70 22.11 -5.28 -6.91
CA TYR A 70 22.40 -6.67 -6.60
C TYR A 70 21.85 -7.08 -5.21
N PHE A 71 22.06 -6.26 -4.19
CA PHE A 71 21.50 -6.52 -2.85
C PHE A 71 19.97 -6.54 -2.82
N VAL A 72 19.34 -5.65 -3.59
CA VAL A 72 17.87 -5.65 -3.71
C VAL A 72 17.37 -6.95 -4.32
N ASP A 73 18.03 -7.45 -5.37
CA ASP A 73 17.62 -8.70 -6.02
C ASP A 73 17.85 -9.91 -5.11
N LEU A 74 18.95 -9.93 -4.35
CA LEU A 74 19.21 -10.94 -3.33
C LEU A 74 18.11 -10.92 -2.25
N GLN A 75 17.78 -9.74 -1.73
CA GLN A 75 16.72 -9.56 -0.73
C GLN A 75 15.34 -10.00 -1.24
N LYS A 76 15.04 -9.79 -2.52
CA LYS A 76 13.82 -10.32 -3.16
C LYS A 76 13.81 -11.84 -3.19
N GLN A 77 14.90 -12.47 -3.59
CA GLN A 77 15.01 -13.92 -3.63
C GLN A 77 14.78 -14.53 -2.25
N ILE A 78 15.39 -13.97 -1.21
CA ILE A 78 15.16 -14.39 0.19
C ILE A 78 13.67 -14.32 0.54
N THR A 79 13.03 -13.19 0.25
CA THR A 79 11.62 -12.97 0.57
C THR A 79 10.72 -13.95 -0.18
N ILE A 80 10.95 -14.16 -1.49
CA ILE A 80 10.18 -15.08 -2.33
C ILE A 80 10.33 -16.52 -1.84
N ASN A 81 11.55 -16.94 -1.53
CA ASN A 81 11.79 -18.28 -0.99
C ASN A 81 11.10 -18.47 0.37
N GLY A 82 11.17 -17.47 1.25
CA GLY A 82 10.41 -17.46 2.50
C GLY A 82 8.89 -17.59 2.28
N ARG A 83 8.34 -16.86 1.31
CA ARG A 83 6.92 -16.94 0.92
C ARG A 83 6.54 -18.33 0.42
N LYS A 84 7.39 -18.96 -0.40
CA LYS A 84 7.19 -20.33 -0.93
C LYS A 84 7.15 -21.35 0.20
N VAL A 85 8.12 -21.30 1.10
CA VAL A 85 8.21 -22.21 2.26
C VAL A 85 6.96 -22.10 3.13
N VAL A 86 6.52 -20.87 3.44
CA VAL A 86 5.27 -20.65 4.19
C VAL A 86 4.08 -21.26 3.45
N THR A 87 3.95 -20.99 2.15
CA THR A 87 2.85 -21.49 1.33
C THR A 87 2.80 -23.02 1.31
N LEU A 88 3.93 -23.69 1.11
CA LEU A 88 4.03 -25.15 1.13
C LEU A 88 3.66 -25.73 2.50
N ARG A 89 4.15 -25.13 3.59
CA ARG A 89 3.79 -25.55 4.96
C ARG A 89 2.29 -25.44 5.21
N THR A 90 1.66 -24.34 4.77
CA THR A 90 0.20 -24.17 4.86
C THR A 90 -0.56 -25.21 4.04
N MET A 91 -0.07 -25.56 2.84
CA MET A 91 -0.67 -26.64 2.02
C MET A 91 -0.60 -28.01 2.69
N LEU A 92 0.43 -28.26 3.51
CA LEU A 92 0.61 -29.48 4.29
C LEU A 92 -0.22 -29.50 5.59
N GLY A 93 -1.01 -28.47 5.86
CA GLY A 93 -1.83 -28.37 7.08
C GLY A 93 -1.04 -28.03 8.35
N LEU A 94 0.22 -27.60 8.22
CA LEU A 94 1.05 -27.18 9.34
C LEU A 94 0.77 -25.71 9.68
N ASP A 95 -0.17 -25.46 10.59
CA ASP A 95 -0.53 -24.12 11.11
C ASP A 95 -0.07 -23.97 12.57
N TYR A 96 0.72 -22.94 12.88
CA TYR A 96 1.22 -22.66 14.23
C TYR A 96 0.35 -21.64 15.01
N GLY A 97 -0.78 -21.20 14.44
CA GLY A 97 -1.64 -20.21 15.10
C GLY A 97 -0.98 -18.83 15.24
N HIS A 98 -1.59 -17.95 16.04
CA HIS A 98 -1.21 -16.53 16.21
C HIS A 98 0.03 -16.27 17.10
N ILE A 99 0.90 -17.27 17.32
CA ILE A 99 2.00 -17.15 18.27
C ILE A 99 3.17 -16.40 17.63
N HIS A 100 3.35 -15.14 18.02
CA HIS A 100 4.59 -14.40 17.86
C HIS A 100 5.64 -14.97 18.83
N LEU A 101 6.38 -16.00 18.41
CA LEU A 101 7.59 -16.43 19.10
C LEU A 101 8.73 -15.51 18.67
N THR A 102 9.10 -14.56 19.54
CA THR A 102 10.39 -13.89 19.44
C THR A 102 11.47 -14.83 19.95
N LEU A 103 12.27 -15.40 19.04
CA LEU A 103 13.54 -16.05 19.36
C LEU A 103 14.64 -15.57 18.40
N PRO A 104 15.88 -15.44 18.89
CA PRO A 104 17.00 -14.93 18.11
C PRO A 104 17.45 -15.97 17.07
N ASN A 105 17.99 -15.49 15.94
CA ASN A 105 18.56 -16.25 14.81
C ASN A 105 17.59 -16.71 13.70
N TRP A 106 17.11 -15.74 12.91
CA TRP A 106 16.90 -15.81 11.45
C TRP A 106 16.09 -16.99 10.87
N ARG A 107 15.22 -17.62 11.65
CA ARG A 107 14.26 -18.63 11.17
C ARG A 107 12.87 -18.01 10.97
N VAL A 108 12.31 -18.17 9.76
CA VAL A 108 10.91 -17.84 9.46
C VAL A 108 10.03 -18.97 10.02
N GLU A 109 9.64 -18.88 11.28
CA GLU A 109 8.64 -19.76 11.88
C GLU A 109 7.55 -18.90 12.55
N GLY A 110 6.29 -19.14 12.17
CA GLY A 110 5.12 -18.41 12.68
C GLY A 110 4.31 -17.60 11.65
N ALA A 111 4.77 -17.47 10.40
CA ALA A 111 3.96 -16.81 9.37
C ALA A 111 2.92 -17.80 8.80
N THR A 112 1.65 -17.61 9.15
CA THR A 112 0.51 -18.28 8.48
C THR A 112 0.17 -17.65 7.13
N ASN A 113 0.73 -16.47 6.87
CA ASN A 113 0.49 -15.69 5.68
C ASN A 113 1.81 -15.36 4.97
N PRO A 114 2.02 -15.78 3.71
CA PRO A 114 3.24 -15.47 2.98
C PRO A 114 3.44 -13.95 2.83
N PHE A 115 2.36 -13.17 2.70
CA PHE A 115 2.44 -11.71 2.55
C PHE A 115 2.83 -10.96 3.85
N ALA A 116 2.99 -11.67 4.97
CA ALA A 116 3.59 -11.08 6.17
C ALA A 116 5.10 -10.83 5.99
N ILE A 117 5.76 -11.64 5.16
CA ILE A 117 7.18 -11.47 4.83
C ILE A 117 7.28 -10.39 3.75
N LYS A 118 7.72 -9.19 4.12
CA LYS A 118 7.85 -8.05 3.20
C LYS A 118 9.24 -8.02 2.58
N TYR A 119 9.35 -7.48 1.38
CA TYR A 119 10.66 -7.22 0.76
C TYR A 119 11.49 -6.23 1.58
N PHE A 120 10.83 -5.30 2.26
CA PHE A 120 11.45 -4.29 3.10
C PHE A 120 10.74 -4.17 4.45
N ASN A 121 11.44 -4.53 5.53
CA ASN A 121 10.91 -4.51 6.89
C ASN A 121 11.15 -3.18 7.63
N GLY A 122 12.05 -2.33 7.16
CA GLY A 122 12.36 -1.03 7.76
C GLY A 122 13.82 -0.63 7.56
N TRP A 123 14.13 0.64 7.87
CA TRP A 123 15.47 1.23 7.67
C TRP A 123 16.50 0.84 8.74
N LEU A 124 16.05 0.29 9.86
CA LEU A 124 16.91 -0.16 10.97
C LEU A 124 17.07 -1.68 10.99
N MET A 125 16.79 -2.33 9.86
CA MET A 125 16.91 -3.78 9.72
C MET A 125 18.21 -4.14 9.01
N PHE A 126 18.72 -5.35 9.24
CA PHE A 126 19.94 -5.82 8.57
C PHE A 126 19.84 -5.74 7.03
N GLN A 127 18.64 -5.94 6.49
CA GLN A 127 18.34 -5.86 5.06
C GLN A 127 18.67 -4.49 4.43
N SER A 128 18.61 -3.40 5.21
CA SER A 128 18.95 -2.04 4.77
C SER A 128 20.40 -1.65 5.04
N MET A 129 21.21 -2.51 5.66
CA MET A 129 22.62 -2.24 5.94
C MET A 129 23.42 -1.89 4.66
N PRO A 130 23.28 -2.61 3.52
CA PRO A 130 24.04 -2.28 2.32
C PRO A 130 23.76 -0.87 1.80
N PHE A 131 22.52 -0.40 1.92
CA PHE A 131 22.15 0.97 1.57
C PHE A 131 22.91 2.00 2.43
N TRP A 132 22.89 1.85 3.75
CA TRP A 132 23.55 2.80 4.66
C TRP A 132 25.05 2.83 4.44
N VAL A 133 25.66 1.66 4.28
CA VAL A 133 27.08 1.52 4.02
C VAL A 133 27.50 2.22 2.74
N LEU A 134 26.82 1.92 1.63
CA LEU A 134 27.17 2.50 0.35
C LEU A 134 26.94 4.01 0.37
N THR A 135 25.86 4.47 1.00
CA THR A 135 25.58 5.90 1.13
C THR A 135 26.64 6.61 1.96
N ILE A 136 27.01 6.07 3.13
CA ILE A 136 28.04 6.65 4.00
C ILE A 136 29.41 6.64 3.29
N GLY A 137 29.78 5.53 2.65
CA GLY A 137 31.05 5.40 1.94
C GLY A 137 31.18 6.37 0.76
N VAL A 138 30.13 6.51 -0.06
CA VAL A 138 30.14 7.44 -1.19
C VAL A 138 30.15 8.89 -0.70
N ASN A 139 29.37 9.22 0.33
CA ASN A 139 29.34 10.56 0.93
C ASN A 139 30.69 10.93 1.58
N ALA A 140 31.36 9.97 2.22
CA ALA A 140 32.71 10.12 2.77
C ALA A 140 33.73 10.46 1.68
N ILE A 141 33.67 9.76 0.54
CA ILE A 141 34.55 10.04 -0.60
C ILE A 141 34.21 11.38 -1.25
N TRP A 142 32.92 11.70 -1.39
CA TRP A 142 32.46 13.00 -1.88
C TRP A 142 32.90 14.17 -0.98
N TRP A 143 32.98 13.95 0.33
CA TRP A 143 33.56 14.91 1.25
C TRP A 143 35.05 15.13 0.97
N LEU A 144 35.85 14.06 0.85
CA LEU A 144 37.29 14.16 0.56
C LEU A 144 37.58 14.96 -0.72
N THR A 145 36.71 14.85 -1.72
CA THR A 145 36.91 15.53 -3.00
C THR A 145 36.51 17.02 -3.00
N THR A 146 35.66 17.44 -2.06
CA THR A 146 35.05 18.78 -2.06
C THR A 146 35.37 19.63 -0.84
N ASN A 147 35.93 19.05 0.22
CA ASN A 147 36.25 19.76 1.47
C ASN A 147 37.22 20.93 1.26
N ASP A 148 38.20 20.78 0.37
CA ASP A 148 39.23 21.80 0.13
C ASP A 148 38.87 22.75 -1.04
N ARG A 149 37.63 22.69 -1.56
CA ARG A 149 37.15 23.57 -2.63
C ARG A 149 36.08 24.49 -2.04
N PRO A 150 36.44 25.68 -1.51
CA PRO A 150 35.50 26.59 -0.89
C PRO A 150 34.67 27.30 -1.96
N ALA A 151 33.60 26.66 -2.42
CA ALA A 151 32.57 27.33 -3.17
C ALA A 151 31.38 27.58 -2.23
N TYR A 152 31.24 28.84 -1.81
CA TYR A 152 30.14 29.35 -0.96
C TYR A 152 30.01 28.63 0.40
N PRO A 153 30.85 28.94 1.40
CA PRO A 153 30.74 28.37 2.73
C PRO A 153 29.47 28.88 3.43
N ILE A 154 28.72 27.98 4.05
CA ILE A 154 27.64 28.36 4.98
C ILE A 154 28.28 28.50 6.36
N SER A 155 28.28 29.72 6.90
CA SER A 155 28.77 30.00 8.25
C SER A 155 27.61 30.26 9.22
N ILE A 156 27.71 29.68 10.41
CA ILE A 156 26.84 29.98 11.56
C ILE A 156 27.78 30.37 12.70
N ASN A 157 27.61 31.55 13.28
CA ASN A 157 28.48 32.09 14.34
C ASN A 157 29.99 32.04 13.99
N ASN A 158 30.38 32.49 12.80
CA ASN A 158 31.77 32.53 12.32
C ASN A 158 32.50 31.17 12.22
N LEU A 159 31.78 30.06 12.37
CA LEU A 159 32.30 28.73 12.04
C LEU A 159 31.82 28.36 10.63
N GLU A 160 32.76 28.14 9.71
CA GLU A 160 32.46 27.54 8.41
C GLU A 160 32.17 26.05 8.62
N ILE A 161 30.91 25.64 8.47
CA ILE A 161 30.50 24.26 8.80
C ILE A 161 30.52 23.37 7.56
N PHE A 162 29.93 23.82 6.44
CA PHE A 162 29.83 23.04 5.21
C PHE A 162 29.83 23.91 3.93
N SER A 163 30.32 23.37 2.81
CA SER A 163 30.17 23.99 1.50
C SER A 163 28.84 23.60 0.83
N ILE A 164 28.20 24.54 0.11
CA ILE A 164 26.93 24.30 -0.60
C ILE A 164 27.04 23.14 -1.63
N PRO A 165 28.11 23.03 -2.44
CA PRO A 165 28.27 21.92 -3.38
C PRO A 165 28.42 20.56 -2.69
N TRP A 166 29.05 20.53 -1.52
CA TRP A 166 29.12 19.31 -0.72
C TRP A 166 27.72 18.90 -0.27
N LEU A 167 26.97 19.79 0.37
CA LEU A 167 25.63 19.50 0.92
C LEU A 167 24.66 19.03 -0.18
N THR A 168 24.62 19.76 -1.30
CA THR A 168 23.75 19.41 -2.43
C THR A 168 24.13 18.08 -3.06
N GLY A 169 25.42 17.78 -3.22
CA GLY A 169 25.91 16.50 -3.73
C GLY A 169 25.55 15.32 -2.81
N ASN A 170 25.76 15.45 -1.49
CA ASN A 170 25.37 14.43 -0.52
C ASN A 170 23.87 14.14 -0.54
N ILE A 171 23.05 15.20 -0.55
CA ILE A 171 21.59 15.08 -0.60
C ILE A 171 21.18 14.40 -1.91
N ALA A 172 21.75 14.80 -3.04
CA ALA A 172 21.45 14.21 -4.34
C ALA A 172 21.83 12.72 -4.40
N ILE A 173 23.04 12.36 -3.96
CA ILE A 173 23.52 10.97 -3.91
C ILE A 173 22.63 10.12 -3.00
N THR A 174 22.34 10.63 -1.80
CA THR A 174 21.51 9.94 -0.81
C THR A 174 20.09 9.73 -1.34
N ILE A 175 19.48 10.76 -1.96
CA ILE A 175 18.14 10.64 -2.57
C ILE A 175 18.16 9.65 -3.74
N ALA A 176 19.19 9.68 -4.58
CA ALA A 176 19.32 8.77 -5.72
C ALA A 176 19.44 7.31 -5.27
N TYR A 177 20.30 7.03 -4.29
CA TYR A 177 20.45 5.69 -3.72
C TYR A 177 19.20 5.24 -2.99
N LEU A 178 18.57 6.13 -2.23
CA LEU A 178 17.31 5.85 -1.54
C LEU A 178 16.22 5.49 -2.56
N TYR A 179 16.17 6.23 -3.66
CA TYR A 179 15.25 5.97 -4.75
C TYR A 179 15.52 4.60 -5.40
N ILE A 180 16.76 4.31 -5.80
CA ILE A 180 17.14 3.02 -6.40
C ILE A 180 16.81 1.85 -5.46
N PHE A 181 17.22 1.95 -4.20
CA PHE A 181 17.02 0.90 -3.21
C PHE A 181 15.54 0.69 -2.90
N ARG A 182 14.85 1.76 -2.48
CA ARG A 182 13.47 1.64 -2.00
C ARG A 182 12.48 1.35 -3.12
N ARG A 183 12.67 1.92 -4.32
CA ARG A 183 11.80 1.67 -5.49
C ARG A 183 11.87 0.20 -5.89
N ASN A 184 13.06 -0.38 -5.89
CA ASN A 184 13.26 -1.76 -6.31
C ASN A 184 12.78 -2.76 -5.25
N LEU A 185 12.68 -2.38 -3.97
CA LEU A 185 12.12 -3.20 -2.88
C LEU A 185 10.61 -3.02 -2.64
N ASN A 186 9.88 -2.38 -3.56
CA ASN A 186 8.43 -2.32 -3.46
C ASN A 186 7.80 -3.69 -3.74
N ASP A 187 6.83 -4.08 -2.93
CA ASP A 187 5.92 -5.19 -3.23
C ASP A 187 5.04 -4.90 -4.48
N THR A 188 4.32 -5.92 -4.96
CA THR A 188 3.60 -5.89 -6.25
C THR A 188 2.69 -4.67 -6.45
N HIS A 189 1.86 -4.34 -5.46
CA HIS A 189 0.96 -3.19 -5.50
C HIS A 189 1.51 -1.99 -4.71
N GLU A 190 2.60 -2.17 -3.95
CA GLU A 190 3.29 -1.08 -3.26
C GLU A 190 3.86 -0.07 -4.27
N THR A 191 3.81 1.21 -3.91
CA THR A 191 4.37 2.31 -4.72
C THR A 191 4.98 3.35 -3.82
N SER A 192 5.89 4.16 -4.35
CA SER A 192 6.44 5.32 -3.63
C SER A 192 5.32 6.25 -3.13
N PHE A 193 4.26 6.45 -3.92
CA PHE A 193 3.11 7.26 -3.53
C PHE A 193 2.34 6.68 -2.33
N LEU A 194 2.15 5.36 -2.29
CA LEU A 194 1.55 4.70 -1.13
C LEU A 194 2.48 4.78 0.10
N ASN A 195 3.78 4.58 -0.09
CA ASN A 195 4.77 4.61 0.99
C ASN A 195 4.83 5.98 1.67
N ILE A 196 4.77 7.06 0.89
CA ILE A 196 4.66 8.42 1.42
C ILE A 196 3.38 8.57 2.25
N GLY A 197 2.23 8.11 1.73
CA GLY A 197 0.98 8.12 2.49
C GLY A 197 1.06 7.35 3.82
N ARG A 198 1.70 6.18 3.82
CA ARG A 198 1.92 5.39 5.04
C ARG A 198 2.85 6.08 6.03
N PHE A 199 3.91 6.71 5.53
CA PHE A 199 4.83 7.50 6.36
C PHE A 199 4.10 8.68 7.02
N LEU A 200 3.33 9.45 6.24
CA LEU A 200 2.52 10.56 6.76
C LEU A 200 1.48 10.07 7.77
N ALA A 201 0.82 8.94 7.51
CA ALA A 201 -0.12 8.34 8.47
C ALA A 201 0.56 8.02 9.80
N LYS A 202 1.75 7.41 9.78
CA LYS A 202 2.54 7.14 10.99
C LYS A 202 2.94 8.43 11.71
N LEU A 203 3.39 9.44 10.97
CA LEU A 203 3.80 10.74 11.51
C LEU A 203 2.67 11.40 12.32
N ILE A 204 1.43 11.36 11.80
CA ILE A 204 0.25 11.93 12.48
C ILE A 204 -0.50 10.92 13.37
N ARG A 205 0.09 9.74 13.64
CA ARG A 205 -0.49 8.65 14.43
C ARG A 205 -1.86 8.16 13.93
N PHE A 206 -2.13 8.29 12.63
CA PHE A 206 -3.31 7.74 11.98
C PHE A 206 -3.13 6.25 11.71
N LYS A 207 -4.08 5.43 12.16
CA LYS A 207 -3.97 3.97 12.04
C LYS A 207 -4.42 3.54 10.63
N LEU A 208 -3.52 2.89 9.90
CA LEU A 208 -3.82 2.17 8.65
C LEU A 208 -3.56 0.68 8.85
N ILE A 209 -4.21 -0.16 8.05
CA ILE A 209 -3.91 -1.59 8.02
C ILE A 209 -2.45 -1.82 7.59
N GLU A 210 -1.74 -2.67 8.30
CA GLU A 210 -0.29 -2.81 8.09
C GLU A 210 0.08 -3.56 6.80
N ASN A 211 -0.74 -4.56 6.43
CA ASN A 211 -0.47 -5.48 5.32
C ASN A 211 -1.46 -5.25 4.17
N PHE A 212 -1.18 -4.20 3.38
CA PHE A 212 -2.00 -3.84 2.22
C PHE A 212 -2.09 -4.97 1.18
N GLU A 213 -0.94 -5.57 0.83
CA GLU A 213 -0.87 -6.68 -0.12
C GLU A 213 -1.76 -7.85 0.27
N TYR A 214 -1.70 -8.26 1.54
CA TYR A 214 -2.53 -9.34 2.04
C TYR A 214 -4.02 -9.02 1.94
N THR A 215 -4.39 -7.77 2.22
CA THR A 215 -5.78 -7.34 2.18
C THR A 215 -6.33 -7.36 0.75
N ILE A 216 -5.54 -6.87 -0.21
CA ILE A 216 -5.86 -6.96 -1.64
C ILE A 216 -5.96 -8.42 -2.07
N TYR A 217 -5.00 -9.25 -1.66
CA TYR A 217 -4.97 -10.67 -2.00
C TYR A 217 -6.23 -11.40 -1.52
N ARG A 218 -6.65 -11.19 -0.26
CA ARG A 218 -7.91 -11.76 0.25
C ARG A 218 -9.12 -11.31 -0.56
N ALA A 219 -9.20 -10.01 -0.89
CA ALA A 219 -10.30 -9.49 -1.70
C ALA A 219 -10.31 -10.10 -3.12
N LYS A 220 -9.13 -10.26 -3.75
CA LYS A 220 -9.00 -10.93 -5.06
C LYS A 220 -9.42 -12.40 -4.99
N LEU A 221 -9.05 -13.12 -3.92
CA LEU A 221 -9.49 -14.50 -3.71
C LEU A 221 -11.03 -14.59 -3.65
N GLU A 222 -11.68 -13.65 -2.97
CA GLU A 222 -13.15 -13.65 -2.89
C GLU A 222 -13.80 -13.40 -4.26
N VAL A 223 -13.22 -12.54 -5.11
CA VAL A 223 -13.66 -12.39 -6.51
C VAL A 223 -13.55 -13.71 -7.27
N VAL A 224 -12.41 -14.40 -7.15
CA VAL A 224 -12.18 -15.70 -7.81
C VAL A 224 -13.17 -16.75 -7.29
N GLU A 225 -13.46 -16.75 -5.98
CA GLU A 225 -14.44 -17.66 -5.39
C GLU A 225 -15.85 -17.40 -5.92
N MET A 226 -16.26 -16.14 -6.08
CA MET A 226 -17.55 -15.79 -6.70
C MET A 226 -17.65 -16.32 -8.13
N SER A 227 -16.59 -16.16 -8.92
CA SER A 227 -16.52 -16.71 -10.27
C SER A 227 -16.61 -18.23 -10.25
N ARG A 228 -15.89 -18.91 -9.36
CA ARG A 228 -15.92 -20.37 -9.19
C ARG A 228 -17.33 -20.89 -8.83
N LEU A 229 -18.08 -20.12 -8.05
CA LEU A 229 -19.45 -20.47 -7.65
C LEU A 229 -20.52 -20.10 -8.70
N ASN A 230 -20.10 -19.53 -9.83
CA ASN A 230 -20.97 -19.03 -10.90
C ASN A 230 -22.04 -18.05 -10.38
N VAL A 231 -21.65 -17.15 -9.48
CA VAL A 231 -22.54 -16.08 -9.00
C VAL A 231 -22.52 -14.94 -10.01
N ASN A 232 -23.66 -14.62 -10.60
CA ASN A 232 -23.79 -13.48 -11.51
C ASN A 232 -24.36 -12.27 -10.76
N PHE A 233 -23.57 -11.19 -10.72
CA PHE A 233 -23.89 -9.93 -10.06
C PHE A 233 -23.70 -8.71 -10.98
N GLU A 234 -23.87 -8.88 -12.30
CA GLU A 234 -23.78 -7.76 -13.26
C GLU A 234 -24.88 -6.71 -13.03
N ASN A 235 -26.11 -7.13 -12.73
CA ASN A 235 -27.19 -6.21 -12.36
C ASN A 235 -26.82 -5.34 -11.16
N LEU A 236 -26.16 -5.95 -10.16
CA LEU A 236 -25.69 -5.26 -8.97
C LEU A 236 -24.65 -4.19 -9.31
N LYS A 237 -23.72 -4.46 -10.23
CA LYS A 237 -22.72 -3.47 -10.68
C LYS A 237 -23.38 -2.25 -11.29
N SER A 238 -24.31 -2.45 -12.23
CA SER A 238 -25.00 -1.36 -12.92
C SER A 238 -25.81 -0.50 -11.94
N ILE A 239 -26.61 -1.13 -11.08
CA ILE A 239 -27.41 -0.45 -10.06
C ILE A 239 -26.51 0.31 -9.07
N LEU A 240 -25.40 -0.29 -8.65
CA LEU A 240 -24.44 0.32 -7.75
C LEU A 240 -23.83 1.60 -8.36
N ILE A 241 -23.44 1.57 -9.64
CA ILE A 241 -22.89 2.75 -10.31
C ILE A 241 -23.94 3.86 -10.40
N ASP A 242 -25.17 3.53 -10.79
CA ASP A 242 -26.25 4.51 -10.92
C ASP A 242 -26.59 5.21 -9.58
N ILE A 243 -26.59 4.43 -8.49
CA ILE A 243 -26.94 4.91 -7.16
C ILE A 243 -25.76 5.63 -6.47
N GLU A 244 -24.57 5.03 -6.43
CA GLU A 244 -23.47 5.52 -5.60
C GLU A 244 -22.51 6.46 -6.35
N ASP A 245 -22.18 6.19 -7.62
CA ASP A 245 -21.17 6.96 -8.36
C ASP A 245 -21.42 6.96 -9.86
N LYS A 246 -22.36 7.80 -10.32
CA LYS A 246 -22.67 7.97 -11.76
C LYS A 246 -21.44 8.35 -12.61
N SER A 247 -20.40 8.90 -11.99
CA SER A 247 -19.15 9.29 -12.66
C SER A 247 -18.08 8.21 -12.59
N PHE A 248 -18.40 6.98 -12.14
CA PHE A 248 -17.41 5.96 -11.79
C PHE A 248 -16.40 5.70 -12.90
N TYR A 249 -16.87 5.53 -14.15
CA TYR A 249 -15.99 5.25 -15.29
C TYR A 249 -15.19 6.47 -15.76
N THR A 250 -15.67 7.70 -15.52
CA THR A 250 -15.03 8.93 -16.01
C THR A 250 -14.14 9.60 -14.96
N ASN A 251 -14.38 9.35 -13.67
CA ASN A 251 -13.59 9.94 -12.59
C ASN A 251 -12.23 9.23 -12.43
N LYS A 252 -11.24 9.93 -11.87
CA LYS A 252 -9.90 9.37 -11.61
C LYS A 252 -9.80 8.78 -10.20
N GLY A 253 -10.81 8.02 -9.78
CA GLY A 253 -10.92 7.43 -8.44
C GLY A 253 -11.54 8.38 -7.42
N VAL A 254 -11.40 9.69 -7.64
CA VAL A 254 -12.02 10.76 -6.83
C VAL A 254 -12.76 11.71 -7.75
N SER A 255 -13.95 12.13 -7.36
CA SER A 255 -14.75 13.12 -8.09
C SER A 255 -14.76 14.43 -7.32
N ILE A 256 -13.95 15.40 -7.76
CA ILE A 256 -13.85 16.72 -7.12
C ILE A 256 -15.23 17.39 -7.10
N LYS A 257 -15.97 17.32 -8.21
CA LYS A 257 -17.35 17.82 -8.30
C LYS A 257 -18.26 17.17 -7.26
N ALA A 258 -18.15 15.86 -7.03
CA ALA A 258 -18.95 15.16 -6.02
C ALA A 258 -18.54 15.54 -4.59
N ILE A 259 -17.23 15.69 -4.32
CA ILE A 259 -16.74 16.14 -3.01
C ILE A 259 -17.25 17.55 -2.71
N ILE A 260 -17.08 18.50 -3.63
CA ILE A 260 -17.53 19.89 -3.44
C ILE A 260 -19.04 19.93 -3.23
N ARG A 261 -19.83 19.28 -4.12
CA ARG A 261 -21.28 19.20 -3.99
C ARG A 261 -21.71 18.57 -2.66
N GLY A 262 -21.05 17.49 -2.24
CA GLY A 262 -21.34 16.80 -0.97
C GLY A 262 -20.92 17.60 0.28
N SER A 263 -19.90 18.43 0.17
CA SER A 263 -19.49 19.35 1.24
C SER A 263 -20.46 20.53 1.33
N ILE A 264 -20.87 21.12 0.20
CA ILE A 264 -21.85 22.22 0.15
C ILE A 264 -23.22 21.73 0.65
N SER A 265 -23.66 20.53 0.24
CA SER A 265 -24.95 19.99 0.66
C SER A 265 -24.99 19.64 2.14
N GLN A 266 -23.86 19.47 2.84
CA GLN A 266 -23.85 19.32 4.30
C GLN A 266 -24.21 20.61 5.05
N VAL A 267 -24.06 21.79 4.43
CA VAL A 267 -24.40 23.08 5.05
C VAL A 267 -25.85 23.45 4.71
N LYS A 268 -26.74 23.47 5.71
CA LYS A 268 -28.19 23.69 5.53
C LYS A 268 -28.52 24.99 4.78
N VAL A 269 -27.81 26.07 5.06
CA VAL A 269 -27.98 27.38 4.40
C VAL A 269 -27.64 27.29 2.91
N LEU A 270 -26.47 26.75 2.58
CA LEU A 270 -26.03 26.59 1.19
C LEU A 270 -26.89 25.57 0.44
N ARG A 271 -27.32 24.49 1.09
CA ARG A 271 -28.24 23.49 0.54
C ARG A 271 -29.55 24.12 0.07
N LYS A 272 -30.15 24.99 0.90
CA LYS A 272 -31.39 25.71 0.58
C LYS A 272 -31.17 26.76 -0.52
N ALA A 273 -30.06 27.49 -0.47
CA ALA A 273 -29.70 28.51 -1.46
C ALA A 273 -29.48 27.91 -2.86
N PHE A 274 -28.76 26.78 -2.95
CA PHE A 274 -28.46 26.11 -4.22
C PHE A 274 -29.46 25.01 -4.60
N ARG A 275 -30.56 24.86 -3.85
CA ARG A 275 -31.59 23.81 -4.06
C ARG A 275 -30.98 22.40 -4.21
N LEU A 276 -29.95 22.10 -3.39
CA LEU A 276 -29.24 20.83 -3.44
C LEU A 276 -29.92 19.79 -2.54
N LEU A 277 -29.95 18.53 -2.98
CA LEU A 277 -30.30 17.40 -2.11
C LEU A 277 -29.10 17.02 -1.24
N GLU A 278 -29.35 16.47 -0.06
CA GLU A 278 -28.29 15.92 0.78
C GLU A 278 -27.64 14.73 0.07
N SER A 279 -26.34 14.83 -0.23
CA SER A 279 -25.64 13.84 -1.07
C SER A 279 -24.28 13.50 -0.50
N GLY A 280 -23.94 12.22 -0.46
CA GLY A 280 -22.57 11.77 -0.19
C GLY A 280 -21.62 12.20 -1.31
N GLY A 281 -20.49 12.81 -0.97
CA GLY A 281 -19.44 13.18 -1.94
C GLY A 281 -18.38 12.10 -2.16
N SER A 282 -18.60 10.87 -1.70
CA SER A 282 -17.64 9.75 -1.80
C SER A 282 -17.87 8.95 -3.07
N THR A 283 -16.80 8.68 -3.82
CA THR A 283 -16.83 7.74 -4.96
C THR A 283 -16.73 6.30 -4.48
N ILE A 284 -17.10 5.32 -5.33
CA ILE A 284 -16.95 3.88 -5.01
C ILE A 284 -15.51 3.54 -4.62
N THR A 285 -14.52 4.11 -5.32
CA THR A 285 -13.09 3.89 -5.02
C THR A 285 -12.69 4.41 -3.64
N MET A 286 -13.24 5.54 -3.19
CA MET A 286 -13.01 6.05 -1.82
C MET A 286 -13.68 5.15 -0.78
N GLN A 287 -14.87 4.65 -1.07
CA GLN A 287 -15.56 3.72 -0.18
C GLN A 287 -14.82 2.38 -0.09
N LEU A 288 -14.22 1.90 -1.18
CA LEU A 288 -13.31 0.74 -1.20
C LEU A 288 -12.07 1.00 -0.32
N ALA A 289 -11.42 2.15 -0.49
CA ALA A 289 -10.26 2.54 0.31
C ALA A 289 -10.58 2.55 1.81
N ARG A 290 -11.72 3.13 2.20
CA ARG A 290 -12.24 3.13 3.57
C ARG A 290 -12.43 1.71 4.09
N THR A 291 -13.09 0.85 3.31
CA THR A 291 -13.46 -0.51 3.71
C THR A 291 -12.25 -1.40 3.92
N LEU A 292 -11.29 -1.34 3.00
CA LEU A 292 -10.14 -2.26 3.01
C LEU A 292 -9.00 -1.80 3.91
N PHE A 293 -8.75 -0.50 4.07
CA PHE A 293 -7.47 -0.04 4.63
C PHE A 293 -7.57 0.83 5.88
N ILE A 294 -8.77 1.34 6.20
CA ILE A 294 -8.95 2.31 7.28
C ILE A 294 -9.86 1.72 8.38
N PRO A 295 -9.36 1.56 9.61
CA PRO A 295 -10.18 1.16 10.75
C PRO A 295 -11.33 2.14 11.02
N SER A 296 -12.47 1.64 11.50
CA SER A 296 -13.69 2.43 11.71
C SER A 296 -13.53 3.57 12.73
N ASN A 297 -12.73 3.35 13.78
CA ASN A 297 -12.53 4.29 14.88
C ASN A 297 -11.39 5.28 14.57
N GLN A 298 -11.58 6.16 13.60
CA GLN A 298 -10.62 7.19 13.20
C GLN A 298 -11.32 8.55 13.03
N ASN A 299 -10.58 9.65 13.22
CA ASN A 299 -11.08 11.01 13.01
C ASN A 299 -11.67 11.15 11.59
N LYS A 300 -12.91 11.66 11.49
CA LYS A 300 -13.68 11.75 10.24
C LYS A 300 -12.95 12.51 9.13
N TYR A 301 -12.25 13.60 9.47
CA TYR A 301 -11.57 14.45 8.49
C TYR A 301 -10.27 13.80 8.00
N LEU A 302 -9.42 13.32 8.91
CA LEU A 302 -8.19 12.61 8.54
C LEU A 302 -8.51 11.33 7.74
N ARG A 303 -9.54 10.59 8.16
CA ARG A 303 -10.04 9.44 7.41
C ARG A 303 -10.40 9.82 5.97
N LYS A 304 -11.14 10.91 5.77
CA LYS A 304 -11.53 11.37 4.43
C LYS A 304 -10.32 11.73 3.57
N LEU A 305 -9.27 12.33 4.14
CA LEU A 305 -8.02 12.62 3.43
C LEU A 305 -7.31 11.33 2.99
N PHE A 306 -7.19 10.33 3.86
CA PHE A 306 -6.58 9.05 3.51
C PHE A 306 -7.45 8.22 2.54
N GLU A 307 -8.78 8.33 2.61
CA GLU A 307 -9.67 7.76 1.59
C GLU A 307 -9.34 8.31 0.19
N ILE A 308 -9.15 9.63 0.07
CA ILE A 308 -8.77 10.28 -1.20
C ILE A 308 -7.40 9.77 -1.65
N TRP A 309 -6.40 9.78 -0.77
CA TRP A 309 -5.04 9.37 -1.10
C TRP A 309 -4.98 7.91 -1.58
N ILE A 310 -5.60 7.00 -0.82
CA ILE A 310 -5.62 5.58 -1.15
C ILE A 310 -6.49 5.32 -2.39
N ALA A 311 -7.58 6.06 -2.60
CA ALA A 311 -8.38 5.96 -3.82
C ALA A 311 -7.58 6.34 -5.08
N LEU A 312 -6.76 7.39 -5.01
CA LEU A 312 -5.86 7.76 -6.12
C LEU A 312 -4.79 6.69 -6.39
N TRP A 313 -4.29 6.05 -5.33
CA TRP A 313 -3.37 4.92 -5.47
C TRP A 313 -4.05 3.70 -6.10
N LEU A 314 -5.25 3.32 -5.63
CA LEU A 314 -6.05 2.22 -6.17
C LEU A 314 -6.33 2.44 -7.66
N GLN A 315 -6.75 3.65 -8.04
CA GLN A 315 -7.04 3.99 -9.43
C GLN A 315 -5.84 3.84 -10.37
N ARG A 316 -4.62 4.08 -9.88
CA ARG A 316 -3.39 3.92 -10.67
C ARG A 316 -2.95 2.47 -10.80
N LYS A 317 -3.42 1.59 -9.91
CA LYS A 317 -2.98 0.19 -9.83
C LYS A 317 -3.99 -0.83 -10.35
N PHE A 318 -5.27 -0.50 -10.31
CA PHE A 318 -6.36 -1.39 -10.69
C PHE A 318 -7.22 -0.74 -11.75
N THR A 319 -7.74 -1.56 -12.66
CA THR A 319 -8.75 -1.15 -13.63
C THR A 319 -10.07 -0.82 -12.93
N LYS A 320 -10.95 -0.06 -13.60
CA LYS A 320 -12.29 0.26 -13.07
C LYS A 320 -13.11 -1.00 -12.76
N GLN A 321 -13.03 -2.01 -13.64
CA GLN A 321 -13.69 -3.30 -13.46
C GLN A 321 -13.19 -4.00 -12.18
N GLU A 322 -11.88 -4.06 -11.97
CA GLU A 322 -11.29 -4.67 -10.78
C GLU A 322 -11.67 -3.92 -9.51
N ILE A 323 -11.62 -2.58 -9.51
CA ILE A 323 -12.04 -1.77 -8.36
C ILE A 323 -13.49 -2.05 -7.99
N LEU A 324 -14.37 -2.14 -8.99
CA LEU A 324 -15.79 -2.41 -8.76
C LEU A 324 -16.01 -3.82 -8.19
N ASN A 325 -15.34 -4.83 -8.75
CA ASN A 325 -15.39 -6.20 -8.23
C ASN A 325 -14.87 -6.27 -6.78
N LEU A 326 -13.70 -5.69 -6.52
CA LEU A 326 -13.09 -5.65 -5.19
C LEU A 326 -13.99 -4.92 -4.18
N TYR A 327 -14.68 -3.87 -4.61
CA TYR A 327 -15.64 -3.16 -3.77
C TYR A 327 -16.81 -4.04 -3.39
N ILE A 328 -17.49 -4.64 -4.38
CA ILE A 328 -18.67 -5.48 -4.17
C ILE A 328 -18.36 -6.64 -3.22
N VAL A 329 -17.23 -7.32 -3.40
CA VAL A 329 -16.88 -8.46 -2.55
C VAL A 329 -16.41 -8.06 -1.16
N SER A 330 -15.94 -6.84 -0.93
CA SER A 330 -15.37 -6.44 0.37
C SER A 330 -16.28 -5.57 1.23
N VAL A 331 -17.25 -4.88 0.62
CA VAL A 331 -18.08 -3.89 1.30
C VAL A 331 -19.02 -4.53 2.33
N ARG A 332 -19.38 -3.75 3.33
CA ARG A 332 -20.36 -4.13 4.34
C ARG A 332 -21.78 -3.96 3.81
N TYR A 333 -22.56 -5.03 3.84
CA TYR A 333 -23.98 -5.02 3.46
C TYR A 333 -24.93 -4.89 4.66
N ASP A 334 -24.52 -5.34 5.84
CA ASP A 334 -25.29 -5.17 7.09
C ASP A 334 -24.36 -5.22 8.32
N TYR A 335 -24.90 -5.00 9.51
CA TYR A 335 -24.17 -5.19 10.77
C TYR A 335 -23.63 -6.63 10.87
N GLY A 336 -22.31 -6.77 10.91
CA GLY A 336 -21.62 -8.05 10.93
C GLY A 336 -21.56 -8.79 9.58
N VAL A 337 -22.19 -8.27 8.53
CA VAL A 337 -22.25 -8.90 7.20
C VAL A 337 -21.31 -8.17 6.24
N MET A 338 -20.07 -8.68 6.18
CA MET A 338 -19.00 -8.16 5.32
C MET A 338 -18.84 -9.05 4.07
N GLY A 339 -18.92 -8.43 2.90
CA GLY A 339 -18.69 -9.05 1.61
C GLY A 339 -19.92 -9.71 0.97
N LEU A 340 -19.89 -9.78 -0.36
CA LEU A 340 -21.03 -10.25 -1.17
C LEU A 340 -21.42 -11.68 -0.83
N SER A 341 -20.45 -12.56 -0.59
CA SER A 341 -20.70 -13.98 -0.25
C SER A 341 -21.61 -14.11 0.97
N LYS A 342 -21.24 -13.39 2.03
CA LYS A 342 -21.96 -13.40 3.30
C LYS A 342 -23.28 -12.68 3.16
N ALA A 343 -23.36 -11.62 2.36
CA ALA A 343 -24.59 -10.89 2.10
C ALA A 343 -25.63 -11.74 1.38
N ILE A 344 -25.25 -12.44 0.30
CA ILE A 344 -26.16 -13.34 -0.41
C ILE A 344 -26.63 -14.46 0.51
N LYS A 345 -25.72 -15.05 1.29
CA LYS A 345 -26.08 -16.08 2.27
C LYS A 345 -27.04 -15.54 3.33
N HIS A 346 -26.77 -14.35 3.84
CA HIS A 346 -27.56 -13.70 4.88
C HIS A 346 -28.95 -13.34 4.38
N PHE A 347 -29.09 -12.66 3.24
CA PHE A 347 -30.39 -12.19 2.75
C PHE A 347 -31.17 -13.29 2.00
N TYR A 348 -30.50 -14.11 1.20
CA TYR A 348 -31.16 -14.98 0.23
C TYR A 348 -30.80 -16.48 0.30
N GLY A 349 -29.98 -16.90 1.26
CA GLY A 349 -29.68 -18.33 1.48
C GLY A 349 -28.61 -18.90 0.56
N ASN A 350 -28.98 -19.76 -0.40
CA ASN A 350 -27.98 -20.52 -1.17
C ASN A 350 -27.20 -19.63 -2.16
N LEU A 351 -25.88 -19.83 -2.21
CA LEU A 351 -24.94 -19.08 -3.03
C LEU A 351 -24.65 -19.77 -4.38
N LYS A 352 -24.71 -21.10 -4.45
CA LYS A 352 -24.27 -21.86 -5.65
C LYS A 352 -25.20 -21.60 -6.84
N ARG A 353 -24.62 -21.23 -7.99
CA ARG A 353 -25.34 -20.95 -9.25
C ARG A 353 -26.44 -19.90 -9.09
N LYS A 354 -26.21 -18.91 -8.20
CA LYS A 354 -27.16 -17.84 -7.96
C LYS A 354 -26.96 -16.71 -8.98
N THR A 355 -27.98 -16.47 -9.78
CA THR A 355 -28.10 -15.25 -10.58
C THR A 355 -28.96 -14.27 -9.80
N LEU A 356 -28.37 -13.15 -9.37
CA LEU A 356 -29.13 -12.13 -8.65
C LEU A 356 -30.11 -11.45 -9.59
N THR A 357 -31.39 -11.46 -9.23
CA THR A 357 -32.38 -10.67 -9.96
C THR A 357 -32.06 -9.18 -9.84
N PRO A 358 -32.54 -8.32 -10.76
CA PRO A 358 -32.39 -6.87 -10.64
C PRO A 358 -32.90 -6.36 -9.28
N GLU A 359 -34.01 -6.90 -8.78
CA GLU A 359 -34.61 -6.50 -7.51
C GLU A 359 -33.78 -6.97 -6.30
N GLU A 360 -33.29 -8.22 -6.30
CA GLU A 360 -32.37 -8.70 -5.27
C GLU A 360 -31.07 -7.88 -5.25
N SER A 361 -30.58 -7.52 -6.43
CA SER A 361 -29.38 -6.67 -6.60
C SER A 361 -29.63 -5.27 -6.06
N PHE A 362 -30.78 -4.68 -6.35
CA PHE A 362 -31.18 -3.37 -5.83
C PHE A 362 -31.24 -3.34 -4.32
N VAL A 363 -31.89 -4.34 -3.70
CA VAL A 363 -31.97 -4.44 -2.23
C VAL A 363 -30.56 -4.51 -1.64
N LEU A 364 -29.66 -5.32 -2.19
CA LEU A 364 -28.27 -5.37 -1.73
C LEU A 364 -27.57 -4.01 -1.82
N VAL A 365 -27.75 -3.26 -2.92
CA VAL A 365 -27.15 -1.92 -3.08
C VAL A 365 -27.75 -0.91 -2.10
N GLU A 366 -29.07 -0.92 -1.87
CA GLU A 366 -29.71 -0.03 -0.89
C GLU A 366 -29.12 -0.23 0.52
N ARG A 367 -28.89 -1.50 0.90
CA ARG A 367 -28.33 -1.85 2.21
C ARG A 367 -26.89 -1.35 2.39
N LEU A 368 -26.09 -1.24 1.32
CA LEU A 368 -24.74 -0.63 1.38
C LEU A 368 -24.78 0.81 1.88
N SER A 369 -25.78 1.56 1.43
CA SER A 369 -25.96 2.98 1.75
C SER A 369 -26.65 3.20 3.10
N ASN A 370 -27.14 2.14 3.76
CA ASN A 370 -28.01 2.16 4.93
C ASN A 370 -27.69 1.06 5.97
N VAL A 371 -26.40 0.78 6.20
CA VAL A 371 -25.90 -0.32 7.05
C VAL A 371 -26.47 -0.34 8.47
N THR A 372 -26.85 0.82 9.03
CA THR A 372 -27.34 0.93 10.42
C THR A 372 -28.80 1.39 10.51
N GLY A 373 -29.45 1.69 9.39
CA GLY A 373 -30.73 2.38 9.40
C GLY A 373 -31.93 1.47 9.16
N THR A 374 -33.06 2.01 9.58
CA THR A 374 -34.39 1.44 9.40
C THR A 374 -34.80 1.46 7.94
N TYR A 375 -35.67 0.53 7.56
CA TYR A 375 -36.27 0.55 6.22
C TYR A 375 -37.11 1.82 6.03
N ARG A 376 -36.83 2.59 4.97
CA ARG A 376 -37.57 3.82 4.64
C ARG A 376 -38.07 3.75 3.21
N GLN A 377 -39.39 3.66 3.04
CA GLN A 377 -40.03 3.56 1.72
C GLN A 377 -39.64 4.74 0.81
N GLU A 378 -39.72 5.97 1.31
CA GLU A 378 -39.39 7.18 0.53
C GLU A 378 -37.98 7.14 -0.07
N ARG A 379 -37.02 6.58 0.68
CA ARG A 379 -35.64 6.41 0.21
C ARG A 379 -35.56 5.36 -0.88
N VAL A 380 -36.25 4.24 -0.69
CA VAL A 380 -36.31 3.16 -1.70
C VAL A 380 -36.88 3.70 -3.00
N ASP A 381 -38.01 4.39 -2.94
CA ASP A 381 -38.66 4.96 -4.14
C ASP A 381 -37.75 5.98 -4.83
N TYR A 382 -37.06 6.84 -4.07
CA TYR A 382 -36.05 7.77 -4.59
C TYR A 382 -34.88 7.06 -5.29
N LEU A 383 -34.40 5.95 -4.74
CA LEU A 383 -33.30 5.19 -5.32
C LEU A 383 -33.73 4.43 -6.59
N ILE A 384 -34.95 3.88 -6.61
CA ILE A 384 -35.53 3.26 -7.80
C ILE A 384 -35.65 4.28 -8.94
N ALA A 385 -36.08 5.51 -8.65
CA ALA A 385 -36.14 6.57 -9.64
C ALA A 385 -34.75 6.98 -10.21
N LYS A 386 -33.66 6.64 -9.51
CA LYS A 386 -32.29 6.98 -9.91
C LYS A 386 -31.64 5.92 -10.79
N THR A 387 -32.10 4.67 -10.71
CA THR A 387 -31.54 3.54 -11.46
C THR A 387 -32.02 3.51 -12.90
N THR A 388 -31.12 3.18 -13.83
CA THR A 388 -31.47 2.98 -15.25
C THR A 388 -32.05 1.59 -15.54
N VAL A 389 -31.77 0.62 -14.65
CA VAL A 389 -32.31 -0.74 -14.72
C VAL A 389 -33.80 -0.71 -14.39
N LYS A 390 -34.62 -1.39 -15.21
CA LYS A 390 -36.05 -1.53 -14.96
C LYS A 390 -36.28 -2.44 -13.75
N LEU A 391 -36.91 -1.90 -12.71
CA LEU A 391 -37.20 -2.59 -11.45
C LEU A 391 -38.71 -2.70 -11.24
N ASP A 392 -39.15 -3.82 -10.69
CA ASP A 392 -40.54 -4.04 -10.30
C ASP A 392 -40.76 -3.73 -8.81
N ASN A 393 -41.48 -2.65 -8.53
CA ASN A 393 -41.79 -2.21 -7.16
C ASN A 393 -42.52 -3.28 -6.34
N THR A 394 -43.38 -4.09 -6.99
CA THR A 394 -44.13 -5.14 -6.28
C THR A 394 -43.19 -6.23 -5.76
N LYS A 395 -42.24 -6.66 -6.59
CA LYS A 395 -41.21 -7.64 -6.22
C LYS A 395 -40.27 -7.10 -5.14
N ILE A 396 -39.84 -5.84 -5.26
CA ILE A 396 -38.99 -5.19 -4.25
C ILE A 396 -39.70 -5.18 -2.90
N ASN A 397 -40.97 -4.76 -2.87
CA ASN A 397 -41.76 -4.73 -1.64
C ASN A 397 -41.93 -6.13 -1.04
N ASN A 398 -42.18 -7.16 -1.85
CA ASN A 398 -42.27 -8.55 -1.40
C ASN A 398 -40.94 -9.03 -0.77
N ILE A 399 -39.79 -8.68 -1.36
CA ILE A 399 -38.47 -8.99 -0.79
C ILE A 399 -38.32 -8.32 0.59
N TYR A 400 -38.62 -7.03 0.70
CA TYR A 400 -38.51 -6.32 1.98
C TYR A 400 -39.45 -6.89 3.06
N GLN A 401 -40.69 -7.25 2.71
CA GLN A 401 -41.63 -7.89 3.65
C GLN A 401 -41.10 -9.25 4.12
N THR A 402 -40.53 -10.05 3.22
CA THR A 402 -39.92 -11.34 3.56
C THR A 402 -38.75 -11.16 4.51
N LEU A 403 -37.84 -10.23 4.21
CA LEU A 403 -36.66 -9.96 5.04
C LEU A 403 -37.03 -9.40 6.41
N LYS A 404 -38.09 -8.60 6.48
CA LYS A 404 -38.65 -8.09 7.73
C LYS A 404 -39.29 -9.20 8.57
N GLY A 405 -40.06 -10.10 7.94
CA GLY A 405 -40.62 -11.28 8.61
C GLY A 405 -39.56 -12.20 9.20
N GLN A 406 -38.37 -12.26 8.58
CA GLN A 406 -37.21 -13.00 9.07
C GLN A 406 -36.37 -12.24 10.12
N GLY A 407 -36.77 -11.02 10.51
CA GLY A 407 -36.03 -10.20 11.48
C GLY A 407 -34.67 -9.68 10.98
N LYS A 408 -34.40 -9.76 9.67
CA LYS A 408 -33.11 -9.33 9.08
C LYS A 408 -33.03 -7.83 8.86
N ILE A 409 -34.18 -7.14 8.76
CA ILE A 409 -34.26 -5.70 8.59
C ILE A 409 -35.13 -5.12 9.72
N LYS A 410 -34.62 -4.08 10.39
CA LYS A 410 -35.33 -3.36 11.46
C LYS A 410 -36.28 -2.31 10.89
N LYS A 411 -37.43 -2.15 11.57
CA LYS A 411 -38.50 -1.21 11.22
C LYS A 411 -38.08 0.24 11.40
#